data_AF-A0A950YE58-F1
#
_entry.id   AF-A0A950YE58-F1
#
_cell.length_a   1.000
_cell.length_b   1.000
_cell.length_c   1.000
_cell.angle_alpha   90.00
_cell.angle_beta   90.00
_cell.angle_gamma   90.00
#
_symmetry.space_group_name_H-M   'P 1'
#
loop_
_entity.id
_entity.type
_entity.pdbx_description
1 polymer ?
#
loop_
_entity_poly.entity_id
_entity_poly.type
_entity_poly.pdbx_seq_one_letter_code
_entity_poly.pdbx_strand_id
1 'polypeptide(L)' 'YGGCMFSSIVGQLAGNHFLTLFEGNENLRPLGEMTLWQGAQNIIFALE' A
#
# COMPACT_ATOMS: atom_id res chain seq x y z
N TYR A 1 2.58 -3.16 -5.22
CA TYR A 1 3.08 -2.84 -3.88
C TYR A 1 4.53 -3.30 -3.78
N GLY A 2 5.48 -2.38 -3.89
CA GLY A 2 6.91 -2.66 -3.86
C GLY A 2 7.64 -1.55 -3.09
N GLY A 3 8.92 -1.34 -3.39
CA GLY A 3 9.67 -0.21 -2.81
C GLY A 3 8.94 1.12 -3.03
N CYS A 4 8.78 1.90 -1.96
CA CYS A 4 8.10 3.18 -1.97
C CYS A 4 8.95 4.23 -1.22
N MET A 5 8.96 5.46 -1.71
CA MET A 5 9.53 6.60 -1.01
C MET A 5 8.41 7.34 -0.28
N PHE A 6 8.44 7.32 1.06
CA PHE A 6 7.50 8.10 1.85
C PHE A 6 8.07 9.50 2.10
N SER A 7 7.57 10.50 1.38
CA SER A 7 8.08 11.88 1.42
C SER A 7 6.99 12.91 1.15
N SER A 8 7.30 14.16 1.50
CA SER A 8 6.51 15.35 1.19
C SER A 8 7.43 16.44 0.63
N ILE A 9 6.86 17.62 0.35
CA ILE A 9 7.65 18.79 -0.08
C ILE A 9 8.70 19.23 0.95
N VAL A 10 8.56 18.85 2.23
CA VAL A 10 9.49 19.21 3.31
C VAL A 10 10.52 18.11 3.61
N GLY A 11 10.55 17.02 2.85
CA GLY A 11 11.53 15.94 2.99
C GLY A 11 10.91 14.55 3.21
N GLN A 12 11.76 13.60 3.58
CA GLN A 12 11.33 12.22 3.89
C GLN A 12 10.52 12.18 5.18
N LEU A 13 9.44 11.40 5.16
CA LEU A 13 8.55 11.19 6.29
C LEU A 13 8.92 9.86 6.97
N ALA A 14 8.90 9.84 8.31
CA ALA A 14 9.09 8.62 9.06
C ALA A 14 7.87 7.70 8.91
N GLY A 15 8.10 6.48 8.39
CA GLY A 15 7.08 5.43 8.36
C GLY A 15 7.15 4.58 9.62
N ASN A 16 6.01 4.36 10.28
CA ASN A 16 5.92 3.47 11.42
C ASN A 16 5.55 2.06 10.95
N HIS A 17 6.41 1.08 11.21
CA HIS A 17 6.13 -0.32 10.90
C HIS A 17 5.10 -0.88 11.89
N PHE A 18 3.88 -1.16 11.42
CA PHE A 18 2.79 -1.66 12.27
C PHE A 18 2.46 -3.14 12.05
N LEU A 19 2.59 -3.65 10.81
CA LEU A 19 2.25 -5.04 10.46
C LEU A 19 3.17 -5.57 9.36
N THR A 20 3.31 -6.90 9.33
CA THR A 20 3.95 -7.66 8.25
C THR A 20 2.97 -8.69 7.71
N LEU A 21 2.81 -8.77 6.40
CA LEU A 21 2.00 -9.80 5.74
C LEU A 21 2.85 -11.06 5.52
N PHE A 22 2.43 -12.18 6.12
CA PHE A 22 3.14 -13.47 5.97
C PHE A 22 2.63 -14.28 4.77
N GLU A 23 1.36 -14.12 4.41
CA GLU A 23 0.69 -14.89 3.36
C GLU A 23 -0.04 -13.95 2.38
N GLY A 24 -0.28 -14.43 1.15
CA GLY A 24 -0.98 -13.67 0.11
C GLY A 24 -0.11 -12.61 -0.59
N ASN A 25 1.22 -12.67 -0.43
CA ASN A 25 2.17 -11.71 -1.01
C ASN A 25 2.12 -11.67 -2.55
N GLU A 26 1.73 -12.76 -3.20
CA GLU A 26 1.51 -12.86 -4.65
C GLU A 26 0.45 -11.87 -5.16
N ASN A 27 -0.51 -11.50 -4.31
CA ASN A 27 -1.60 -10.57 -4.66
C ASN A 27 -1.17 -9.10 -4.61
N LEU A 28 -0.03 -8.78 -3.97
CA LEU A 28 0.46 -7.40 -3.78
C LEU A 28 0.90 -6.73 -5.09
N ARG A 29 1.44 -7.50 -6.03
CA ARG A 29 1.84 -6.98 -7.35
C ARG A 29 0.61 -6.64 -8.21
N PRO A 30 -0.34 -7.57 -8.45
CA PRO A 30 -1.59 -7.27 -9.14
C PRO A 30 -2.36 -6.10 -8.51
N LEU A 31 -2.47 -6.06 -7.16
CA LEU A 31 -3.12 -4.96 -6.46
C LEU A 31 -2.46 -3.61 -6.77
N GLY A 32 -1.12 -3.56 -6.76
CA GLY A 32 -0.37 -2.35 -7.09
C GLY A 32 -0.61 -1.88 -8.52
N GLU A 33 -0.52 -2.78 -9.50
CA GLU A 33 -0.77 -2.47 -10.91
C GLU A 33 -2.20 -1.95 -11.12
N MET A 34 -3.20 -2.60 -10.50
CA MET A 34 -4.58 -2.15 -10.52
C MET A 34 -4.72 -0.72 -9.98
N THR A 35 -4.19 -0.44 -8.77
CA THR A 35 -4.29 0.90 -8.17
C THR A 35 -3.56 1.98 -8.98
N LEU A 36 -2.44 1.62 -9.62
CA LEU A 36 -1.66 2.57 -10.44
C LEU A 36 -2.39 2.95 -11.72
N TRP A 37 -2.96 1.97 -12.42
CA TRP A 37 -3.57 2.18 -13.74
C TRP A 37 -5.05 2.54 -13.68
N GLN A 38 -5.77 2.00 -12.71
CA GLN A 38 -7.23 2.16 -12.56
C GLN A 38 -7.58 3.16 -11.45
N GLY A 39 -6.58 3.64 -10.71
CA GLY A 39 -6.78 4.62 -9.64
C GLY A 39 -7.39 4.02 -8.37
N ALA A 40 -8.11 4.86 -7.62
CA ALA A 40 -8.67 4.50 -6.32
C ALA A 40 -9.73 3.41 -6.45
N GLN A 41 -9.58 2.34 -5.66
CA GLN A 41 -10.52 1.23 -5.62
C GLN A 41 -11.55 1.46 -4.51
N ASN A 42 -12.81 1.14 -4.78
CA ASN A 42 -13.87 1.26 -3.78
C ASN A 42 -13.78 0.08 -2.79
N ILE A 43 -13.31 0.35 -1.56
CA ILE A 43 -13.09 -0.65 -0.51
C ILE A 43 -13.59 -0.15 0.84
N ILE A 44 -14.11 -1.05 1.67
CA ILE A 44 -14.56 -0.77 3.04
C ILE A 44 -13.84 -1.74 3.97
N PHE A 45 -13.20 -1.20 5.02
CA PHE A 45 -12.67 -1.97 6.13
C PHE A 45 -13.60 -1.78 7.32
N ALA A 46 -14.21 -2.86 7.78
CA ALA A 46 -15.06 -2.89 8.96
C ALA A 46 -14.57 -3.97 9.92
N LEU A 47 -14.70 -3.72 11.22
CA LEU A 47 -14.65 -4.77 12.23
C LEU A 47 -16.05 -5.38 12.31
N GLU A 48 -16.13 -6.70 12.36
CA GLU A 48 -17.36 -7.39 12.75
C GLU A 48 -17.74 -7.08 14.21
#